data_AF-A0AA88V1T9-F1
#
_entry.id   AF-A0AA88V1T9-F1
#
_cell.length_a   1.000
_cell.length_b   1.000
_cell.length_c   1.000
_cell.angle_alpha   90.00
_cell.angle_beta   90.00
_cell.angle_gamma   90.00
#
_symmetry.space_group_name_H-M   'P 1'
#
loop_
_entity.id
_entity.type
_entity.pdbx_description
1 polymer ?
#
loop_
_entity_poly.entity_id
_entity_poly.type
_entity_poly.pdbx_seq_one_letter_code
_entity_poly.pdbx_strand_id
1 'polypeptide(L)'
;MILIHSLAFNLLLLYILFVGCKEWELLSWSRRAAAEAEAVASVSCSGHGRAYLDGIPVDGMPVCECNSCFGGPNCSEVIAGCPADVDRMSYSFNDNSSISQELEKLIRKVHAIAKNAVTGRFIVFGAGSTQLLNAAVHALSMDNPSPPSAVVASVPFYPVVVLSNFKH
;
A
#
# COMPACT_ATOMS: atom_id res chain seq x y z
N MET A 1 -20.70 -47.61 -7.66
CA MET A 1 -21.11 -46.56 -6.71
C MET A 1 -20.17 -45.35 -6.74
N ILE A 2 -18.85 -45.50 -6.54
CA ILE A 2 -17.88 -44.37 -6.49
C ILE A 2 -17.68 -43.67 -7.85
N LEU A 3 -17.57 -44.45 -8.94
CA LEU A 3 -17.40 -43.91 -10.30
C LEU A 3 -18.61 -43.07 -10.77
N ILE A 4 -19.82 -43.50 -10.40
CA ILE A 4 -21.06 -42.80 -10.76
C ILE A 4 -21.15 -41.45 -10.02
N HIS A 5 -20.74 -41.39 -8.75
CA HIS A 5 -20.71 -40.15 -7.98
C HIS A 5 -19.65 -39.18 -8.51
N SER A 6 -18.48 -39.67 -8.90
CA SER A 6 -17.43 -38.83 -9.51
C SER A 6 -17.84 -38.31 -10.88
N LEU A 7 -18.54 -39.13 -11.69
CA LEU A 7 -19.06 -38.71 -12.99
C LEU A 7 -20.16 -37.66 -12.82
N ALA A 8 -21.09 -37.88 -11.88
CA ALA A 8 -22.18 -36.96 -11.59
C ALA A 8 -21.67 -35.62 -11.03
N PHE A 9 -20.68 -35.64 -10.13
CA PHE A 9 -20.11 -34.42 -9.58
C PHE A 9 -19.31 -33.63 -10.62
N ASN A 10 -18.53 -34.30 -11.49
CA ASN A 10 -17.83 -33.64 -12.59
C ASN A 10 -18.80 -33.09 -13.65
N LEU A 11 -19.89 -33.81 -13.96
CA LEU A 11 -20.95 -33.32 -14.84
C LEU A 11 -21.71 -32.15 -14.23
N LEU A 12 -21.96 -32.17 -12.92
CA LEU A 12 -22.56 -31.06 -12.18
C LEU A 12 -21.62 -29.85 -12.15
N LEU A 13 -20.32 -30.05 -11.93
CA LEU A 13 -19.30 -29.01 -12.02
C LEU A 13 -19.22 -28.40 -13.42
N LEU A 14 -19.19 -29.24 -14.46
CA LEU A 14 -19.22 -28.79 -15.84
C LEU A 14 -20.51 -28.04 -16.15
N TYR A 15 -21.65 -28.51 -15.66
CA TYR A 15 -22.94 -27.84 -15.80
C TYR A 15 -22.97 -26.49 -15.08
N ILE A 16 -22.43 -26.41 -13.85
CA ILE A 16 -22.31 -25.16 -13.09
C ILE A 16 -21.34 -24.19 -13.77
N LEU A 17 -20.22 -24.67 -14.34
CA LEU A 17 -19.31 -23.84 -15.13
C LEU A 17 -19.96 -23.36 -16.43
N PHE A 18 -20.74 -24.20 -17.10
CA PHE A 18 -21.37 -23.87 -18.39
C PHE A 18 -22.60 -22.96 -18.23
N VAL A 19 -23.42 -23.16 -17.19
CA VAL A 19 -24.56 -22.29 -16.83
C VAL A 19 -24.07 -21.01 -16.15
N GLY A 20 -23.08 -21.10 -15.27
CA GLY A 20 -22.44 -19.95 -14.63
C GLY A 20 -21.78 -19.00 -15.64
N CYS A 21 -21.16 -19.54 -16.70
CA CYS A 21 -20.59 -18.74 -17.78
C CYS A 21 -21.69 -18.07 -18.65
N LYS A 22 -22.88 -18.69 -18.79
CA LYS A 22 -24.04 -18.05 -19.43
C LYS A 22 -24.63 -16.90 -18.61
N GLU A 23 -24.53 -16.93 -17.29
CA GLU A 23 -24.91 -15.80 -16.43
C GLU A 23 -23.83 -14.71 -16.40
N TRP A 24 -22.57 -15.06 -16.69
CA TRP A 24 -21.50 -14.10 -16.99
C TRP A 24 -21.66 -13.42 -18.36
N GLU A 25 -22.57 -13.92 -19.22
CA GLU A 25 -23.08 -13.21 -20.40
C GLU A 25 -24.09 -12.11 -20.09
N LEU A 26 -24.58 -12.05 -18.84
CA LEU A 26 -25.51 -11.05 -18.32
C LEU A 26 -24.85 -9.95 -17.47
N LEU A 27 -23.52 -9.88 -17.43
CA LEU A 27 -22.81 -8.62 -17.16
C LEU A 27 -22.81 -7.73 -18.42
N SER A 28 -23.96 -7.64 -19.11
CA SER A 28 -24.12 -6.82 -20.32
C SER A 28 -23.81 -5.35 -20.03
N TRP A 29 -24.09 -4.92 -18.81
CA TRP A 29 -23.94 -3.54 -18.37
C TRP A 29 -22.48 -3.14 -18.09
N SER A 30 -21.59 -4.07 -17.71
CA SER A 30 -20.18 -3.76 -17.40
C SER A 30 -19.18 -4.29 -18.43
N ARG A 31 -19.58 -5.18 -19.36
CA ARG A 31 -18.69 -5.70 -20.42
C ARG A 31 -18.07 -4.60 -21.27
N ARG A 32 -18.87 -3.62 -21.71
CA ARG A 32 -18.37 -2.50 -22.50
C ARG A 32 -17.38 -1.65 -21.69
N ALA A 33 -17.73 -1.35 -20.43
CA ALA A 33 -16.88 -0.59 -19.52
C ALA A 33 -15.57 -1.34 -19.16
N ALA A 34 -15.62 -2.65 -18.99
CA ALA A 34 -14.45 -3.48 -18.70
C ALA A 34 -13.54 -3.59 -19.93
N ALA A 35 -14.10 -3.79 -21.13
CA ALA A 35 -13.32 -3.82 -22.37
C ALA A 35 -12.63 -2.48 -22.66
N GLU A 36 -13.31 -1.36 -22.37
CA GLU A 36 -12.72 -0.02 -22.47
C GLU A 36 -11.62 0.18 -21.42
N ALA A 37 -11.82 -0.22 -20.16
CA ALA A 37 -10.81 -0.14 -19.10
C ALA A 37 -9.56 -1.01 -19.38
N GLU A 38 -9.76 -2.22 -19.89
CA GLU A 38 -8.68 -3.13 -20.30
C GLU A 38 -7.92 -2.56 -21.50
N ALA A 39 -8.62 -1.98 -22.48
CA ALA A 39 -7.99 -1.32 -23.62
C ALA A 39 -7.10 -0.15 -23.16
N VAL A 40 -7.54 0.66 -22.20
CA VAL A 40 -6.74 1.77 -21.67
C VAL A 40 -5.58 1.29 -20.78
N ALA A 41 -5.80 0.29 -19.92
CA ALA A 41 -4.72 -0.30 -19.12
C ALA A 41 -3.64 -0.98 -19.98
N SER A 42 -3.97 -1.36 -21.21
CA SER A 42 -3.04 -1.94 -22.18
C SER A 42 -2.24 -0.91 -22.99
N VAL A 43 -2.51 0.38 -22.84
CA VAL A 43 -1.76 1.46 -23.51
C VAL A 43 -0.32 1.48 -23.00
N SER A 44 0.64 1.46 -23.91
CA SER A 44 2.06 1.37 -23.57
C SER A 44 2.64 2.74 -23.21
N CYS A 45 2.66 3.07 -21.92
CA CYS A 45 3.34 4.26 -21.39
C CYS A 45 4.82 4.03 -21.04
N SER A 46 5.50 3.17 -21.81
CA SER A 46 6.93 2.85 -21.68
C SER A 46 7.42 2.43 -20.29
N GLY A 47 6.51 2.02 -19.39
CA GLY A 47 6.85 1.72 -17.99
C GLY A 47 7.12 2.94 -17.10
N HIS A 48 6.99 4.15 -17.64
CA HIS A 48 7.28 5.42 -16.96
C HIS A 48 6.05 6.30 -16.80
N GLY A 49 4.89 5.75 -17.07
CA GLY A 49 3.61 6.40 -16.87
C GLY A 49 2.52 5.37 -16.88
N ARG A 50 1.30 5.86 -16.83
CA ARG A 50 0.10 5.03 -16.90
C ARG A 50 -0.99 5.83 -17.59
N ALA A 51 -1.73 5.16 -18.46
CA ALA A 51 -2.91 5.76 -19.08
C ALA A 51 -4.12 5.42 -18.23
N TYR A 52 -5.04 6.37 -18.18
CA TYR A 52 -6.26 6.26 -17.40
C TYR A 52 -7.46 6.46 -18.30
N LEU A 53 -8.53 5.71 -18.03
CA LEU A 53 -9.77 5.75 -18.82
C LEU A 53 -10.38 7.16 -18.83
N ASP A 54 -10.09 7.95 -17.80
CA ASP A 54 -10.55 9.31 -17.54
C ASP A 54 -9.49 10.40 -17.81
N GLY A 55 -8.32 10.06 -18.38
CA GLY A 55 -7.35 11.06 -18.82
C GLY A 55 -7.88 11.94 -19.95
N ILE A 56 -7.39 13.18 -20.10
CA ILE A 56 -7.84 14.11 -21.15
C ILE A 56 -7.51 13.52 -22.53
N PRO A 57 -8.51 13.16 -23.36
CA PRO A 57 -8.25 12.52 -24.64
C PRO A 57 -7.85 13.54 -25.69
N VAL A 58 -6.77 13.26 -26.41
CA VAL A 58 -6.37 14.01 -27.62
C VAL A 58 -6.72 13.13 -28.81
N ASP A 59 -7.53 13.65 -29.75
CA ASP A 59 -8.06 12.91 -30.91
C ASP A 59 -8.84 11.62 -30.57
N GLY A 60 -9.43 11.56 -29.36
CA GLY A 60 -10.19 10.41 -28.89
C GLY A 60 -9.35 9.26 -28.32
N MET A 61 -8.03 9.44 -28.15
CA MET A 61 -7.14 8.44 -27.53
C MET A 61 -6.72 8.83 -26.10
N PRO A 62 -6.57 7.84 -25.20
CA PRO A 62 -6.09 8.07 -23.82
C PRO A 62 -4.60 8.45 -23.82
N VAL A 63 -4.27 9.54 -23.12
CA VAL A 63 -2.89 10.04 -23.00
C VAL A 63 -2.23 9.45 -21.76
N CYS A 64 -0.93 9.13 -21.86
CA CYS A 64 -0.14 8.67 -20.72
C CYS A 64 0.09 9.79 -19.70
N GLU A 65 -0.25 9.52 -18.44
CA GLU A 65 0.18 10.32 -17.31
C GLU A 65 1.55 9.83 -16.84
N CYS A 66 2.57 10.65 -17.06
CA CYS A 66 3.95 10.29 -16.79
C CYS A 66 4.30 10.44 -15.31
N ASN A 67 5.14 9.55 -14.82
CA ASN A 67 5.80 9.70 -13.52
C ASN A 67 6.67 10.97 -13.55
N SER A 68 6.99 11.52 -12.37
CA SER A 68 7.86 12.69 -12.25
C SER A 68 9.15 12.51 -13.07
N CYS A 69 9.53 13.53 -13.84
CA CYS A 69 10.70 13.57 -14.74
C CYS A 69 10.58 12.84 -16.09
N PHE A 70 9.42 12.31 -16.43
CA PHE A 70 9.15 11.69 -17.72
C PHE A 70 8.14 12.50 -18.53
N GLY A 71 8.29 12.48 -19.85
CA GLY A 71 7.48 13.24 -20.80
C GLY A 71 7.37 12.55 -22.17
N GLY A 72 6.78 13.25 -23.13
CA GLY A 72 6.46 12.69 -24.44
C GLY A 72 5.17 11.87 -24.46
N PRO A 73 4.67 11.47 -25.64
CA PRO A 73 3.34 10.86 -25.80
C PRO A 73 3.20 9.48 -25.12
N ASN A 74 4.31 8.77 -24.88
CA ASN A 74 4.36 7.48 -24.20
C ASN A 74 5.28 7.48 -22.97
N CYS A 75 5.57 8.65 -22.40
CA CYS A 75 6.46 8.80 -21.22
C CYS A 75 7.90 8.28 -21.41
N SER A 76 8.36 8.14 -22.65
CA SER A 76 9.72 7.66 -22.96
C SER A 76 10.78 8.76 -22.86
N GLU A 77 10.36 10.03 -22.91
CA GLU A 77 11.29 11.15 -22.91
C GLU A 77 11.66 11.49 -21.47
N VAL A 78 12.96 11.49 -21.20
CA VAL A 78 13.47 11.94 -19.90
C VAL A 78 13.61 13.46 -19.96
N ILE A 79 12.89 14.15 -19.07
CA ILE A 79 12.95 15.62 -18.99
C ILE A 79 14.25 16.02 -18.30
N ALA A 80 15.17 16.61 -19.06
CA ALA A 80 16.43 17.12 -18.52
C ALA A 80 16.15 18.25 -17.51
N GLY A 81 16.54 18.04 -16.24
CA GLY A 81 16.45 19.06 -15.18
C GLY A 81 15.14 19.12 -14.39
N CYS A 82 14.32 18.06 -14.36
CA CYS A 82 13.03 18.04 -13.64
C CYS A 82 13.15 17.78 -12.11
N PRO A 83 12.40 18.52 -11.25
CA PRO A 83 12.24 18.27 -9.81
C PRO A 83 10.99 17.39 -9.48
N ALA A 84 11.00 16.63 -8.37
CA ALA A 84 9.94 15.67 -7.98
C ALA A 84 8.89 16.23 -6.97
N ASP A 85 7.62 15.76 -6.99
CA ASP A 85 6.44 16.27 -6.24
C ASP A 85 5.84 15.29 -5.18
N VAL A 86 5.14 15.81 -4.14
CA VAL A 86 4.81 15.13 -2.85
C VAL A 86 3.35 15.36 -2.34
N ASP A 87 2.58 14.27 -2.21
CA ASP A 87 1.19 14.18 -1.67
C ASP A 87 1.07 14.41 -0.13
N ARG A 88 -0.13 14.85 0.37
CA ARG A 88 -0.56 15.10 1.79
C ARG A 88 -0.02 16.36 2.52
N MET A 89 -0.62 17.53 2.23
CA MET A 89 -0.18 18.81 2.81
C MET A 89 -0.78 19.22 4.18
N SER A 90 -1.87 18.58 4.67
CA SER A 90 -2.47 18.93 5.97
C SER A 90 -1.71 18.26 7.13
N TYR A 91 -1.51 19.01 8.22
CA TYR A 91 -0.89 18.50 9.44
C TYR A 91 -1.78 17.54 10.26
N SER A 92 -3.06 17.39 9.92
CA SER A 92 -4.01 16.53 10.63
C SER A 92 -5.02 15.86 9.70
N PHE A 93 -5.53 14.71 10.13
CA PHE A 93 -6.65 13.98 9.54
C PHE A 93 -8.00 14.54 10.01
N ASN A 94 -9.09 14.13 9.37
CA ASN A 94 -10.43 14.70 9.58
C ASN A 94 -11.03 14.44 10.97
N ASP A 95 -10.56 13.40 11.64
CA ASP A 95 -10.85 13.08 13.03
C ASP A 95 -9.97 13.87 14.01
N ASN A 96 -9.23 14.87 13.51
CA ASN A 96 -8.25 15.65 14.23
C ASN A 96 -7.07 14.82 14.76
N SER A 97 -6.90 13.59 14.25
CA SER A 97 -5.74 12.76 14.56
C SER A 97 -4.56 13.15 13.69
N SER A 98 -3.35 12.84 14.16
CA SER A 98 -2.12 12.91 13.36
C SER A 98 -1.77 11.56 12.72
N ILE A 99 -2.63 10.55 12.88
CA ILE A 99 -2.37 9.15 12.56
C ILE A 99 -3.48 8.62 11.65
N SER A 100 -3.10 8.04 10.52
CA SER A 100 -4.07 7.45 9.58
C SER A 100 -4.76 6.22 10.21
N GLN A 101 -6.04 6.32 10.54
CA GLN A 101 -6.82 5.21 11.09
C GLN A 101 -6.86 3.98 10.17
N GLU A 102 -6.95 4.18 8.85
CA GLU A 102 -6.93 3.07 7.89
C GLU A 102 -5.61 2.30 7.93
N LEU A 103 -4.49 3.02 8.06
CA LEU A 103 -3.18 2.39 8.19
C LEU A 103 -3.06 1.64 9.50
N GLU A 104 -3.57 2.20 10.59
CA GLU A 104 -3.62 1.53 11.89
C GLU A 104 -4.40 0.21 11.81
N LYS A 105 -5.60 0.24 11.23
CA LYS A 105 -6.45 -0.94 11.03
C LYS A 105 -5.76 -2.01 10.19
N LEU A 106 -5.07 -1.60 9.12
CA LEU A 106 -4.30 -2.52 8.28
C LEU A 106 -3.12 -3.13 9.02
N ILE A 107 -2.36 -2.33 9.79
CA ILE A 107 -1.25 -2.83 10.61
C ILE A 107 -1.76 -3.87 11.63
N ARG A 108 -2.90 -3.60 12.29
CA ARG A 108 -3.53 -4.56 13.20
C ARG A 108 -3.94 -5.85 12.49
N LYS A 109 -4.53 -5.74 11.28
CA LYS A 109 -4.88 -6.92 10.47
C LYS A 109 -3.65 -7.74 10.09
N VAL A 110 -2.55 -7.08 9.69
CA VAL A 110 -1.29 -7.74 9.33
C VAL A 110 -0.72 -8.50 10.53
N HIS A 111 -0.66 -7.87 11.70
CA HIS A 111 -0.18 -8.53 12.92
C HIS A 111 -1.09 -9.68 13.38
N ALA A 112 -2.41 -9.58 13.19
CA ALA A 112 -3.34 -10.66 13.49
C ALA A 112 -3.13 -11.88 12.57
N ILE A 113 -2.82 -11.64 11.29
CA ILE A 113 -2.54 -12.72 10.32
C ILE A 113 -1.15 -13.32 10.57
N ALA A 114 -0.12 -12.50 10.75
CA ALA A 114 1.25 -12.94 10.96
C ALA A 114 1.48 -13.55 12.35
N LYS A 115 0.61 -13.25 13.33
CA LYS A 115 0.69 -13.68 14.73
C LYS A 115 2.04 -13.36 15.39
N ASN A 116 2.67 -12.26 14.97
CA ASN A 116 4.00 -11.85 15.42
C ASN A 116 3.97 -10.73 16.48
N ALA A 117 2.80 -10.13 16.74
CA ALA A 117 2.66 -9.08 17.75
C ALA A 117 1.24 -9.07 18.35
N VAL A 118 1.13 -8.55 19.58
CA VAL A 118 -0.14 -8.36 20.27
C VAL A 118 -0.74 -7.01 19.86
N THR A 119 -1.93 -7.04 19.27
CA THR A 119 -2.60 -5.88 18.66
C THR A 119 -3.54 -5.11 19.60
N GLY A 120 -3.49 -5.33 20.91
CA GLY A 120 -4.30 -4.63 21.93
C GLY A 120 -3.63 -3.41 22.56
N ARG A 121 -2.69 -2.77 21.86
CA ARG A 121 -1.86 -1.65 22.35
C ARG A 121 -2.11 -0.37 21.55
N PHE A 122 -1.71 0.78 22.11
CA PHE A 122 -1.62 2.05 21.37
C PHE A 122 -0.57 1.94 20.26
N ILE A 123 -0.85 2.57 19.12
CA ILE A 123 0.04 2.62 17.96
C ILE A 123 0.44 4.08 17.76
N VAL A 124 1.74 4.32 17.63
CA VAL A 124 2.32 5.64 17.33
C VAL A 124 3.11 5.50 16.04
N PHE A 125 2.91 6.44 15.11
CA PHE A 125 3.69 6.52 13.89
C PHE A 125 4.86 7.48 14.08
N GLY A 126 6.04 7.04 13.68
CA GLY A 126 7.22 7.87 13.51
C GLY A 126 7.68 7.81 12.06
N ALA A 127 8.42 8.83 11.64
CA ALA A 127 9.20 8.82 10.42
C ALA A 127 10.40 7.86 10.59
N GLY A 128 10.10 6.56 10.63
CA GLY A 128 11.05 5.48 10.88
C GLY A 128 11.16 5.06 12.35
N SER A 129 11.69 3.86 12.58
CA SER A 129 11.83 3.25 13.91
C SER A 129 12.83 3.97 14.83
N THR A 130 13.84 4.65 14.28
CA THR A 130 14.83 5.42 15.07
C THR A 130 14.19 6.57 15.83
N GLN A 131 13.26 7.30 15.20
CA GLN A 131 12.53 8.38 15.87
C GLN A 131 11.74 7.84 17.07
N LEU A 132 11.10 6.68 16.90
CA LEU A 132 10.34 6.02 17.96
C LEU A 132 11.24 5.49 19.08
N LEU A 133 12.43 4.97 18.79
CA LEU A 133 13.38 4.49 19.80
C LEU A 133 13.85 5.64 20.71
N ASN A 134 14.21 6.78 20.12
CA ASN A 134 14.61 7.95 20.89
C ASN A 134 13.44 8.53 21.70
N ALA A 135 12.24 8.62 21.09
CA ALA A 135 11.04 9.06 21.79
C ALA A 135 10.71 8.14 22.98
N ALA A 136 10.89 6.83 22.83
CA ALA A 136 10.66 5.86 23.90
C ALA A 136 11.65 6.02 25.07
N VAL A 137 12.95 6.16 24.79
CA VAL A 137 13.97 6.43 25.82
C VAL A 137 13.64 7.72 26.58
N HIS A 138 13.29 8.78 25.84
CA HIS A 138 12.93 10.06 26.44
C HIS A 138 11.70 9.93 27.36
N ALA A 139 10.62 9.33 26.85
CA ALA A 139 9.40 9.11 27.63
C ALA A 139 9.63 8.29 28.90
N LEU A 140 10.44 7.24 28.83
CA LEU A 140 10.77 6.38 29.98
C LEU A 140 11.67 7.06 31.02
N SER A 141 12.51 8.01 30.61
CA SER A 141 13.38 8.75 31.53
C SER A 141 12.64 9.85 32.29
N MET A 142 11.53 10.39 31.75
CA MET A 142 10.75 11.45 32.38
C MET A 142 10.08 10.99 33.68
N ASP A 143 9.76 9.71 33.80
CA ASP A 143 9.11 9.14 35.00
C ASP A 143 10.09 8.91 36.17
N ASN A 144 11.40 8.99 35.95
CA ASN A 144 12.43 8.81 36.97
C ASN A 144 13.37 10.02 37.02
N PRO A 145 13.00 11.09 37.74
CA PRO A 145 13.74 12.35 37.70
C PRO A 145 15.14 12.29 38.34
N SER A 146 15.52 11.21 39.03
CA SER A 146 16.88 11.01 39.56
C SER A 146 17.13 9.55 39.99
N PRO A 147 18.30 8.94 39.72
CA PRO A 147 19.44 9.38 38.87
C PRO A 147 19.21 9.14 37.35
N PRO A 148 20.08 9.62 36.43
CA PRO A 148 19.87 9.47 34.98
C PRO A 148 19.68 8.01 34.57
N SER A 149 18.66 7.75 33.75
CA SER A 149 18.34 6.42 33.26
C SER A 149 19.44 5.90 32.34
N ALA A 150 20.08 4.80 32.72
CA ALA A 150 21.09 4.14 31.89
C ALA A 150 20.43 3.36 30.75
N VAL A 151 20.73 3.70 29.51
CA VAL A 151 20.24 3.00 28.31
C VAL A 151 21.29 1.99 27.89
N VAL A 152 20.93 0.70 27.91
CA VAL A 152 21.86 -0.41 27.63
C VAL A 152 21.29 -1.38 26.59
N ALA A 153 22.16 -2.06 25.87
CA ALA A 153 21.82 -3.10 24.90
C ALA A 153 22.82 -4.25 24.96
N SER A 154 22.34 -5.48 24.74
CA SER A 154 23.17 -6.69 24.76
C SER A 154 24.06 -6.79 23.52
N VAL A 155 25.34 -7.12 23.69
CA VAL A 155 26.30 -7.33 22.59
C VAL A 155 26.05 -8.69 21.93
N PRO A 156 26.05 -8.81 20.58
CA PRO A 156 26.19 -7.73 19.59
C PRO A 156 24.89 -6.93 19.44
N PHE A 157 25.01 -5.61 19.47
CA PHE A 157 23.87 -4.68 19.40
C PHE A 157 23.84 -3.92 18.08
N TYR A 158 22.68 -3.33 17.76
CA TYR A 158 22.53 -2.40 16.65
C TYR A 158 23.23 -1.06 16.99
N PRO A 159 24.26 -0.62 16.23
CA PRO A 159 25.10 0.52 16.61
C PRO A 159 24.34 1.83 16.84
N VAL A 160 23.21 2.06 16.14
CA VAL A 160 22.38 3.27 16.29
C VAL A 160 21.84 3.43 17.71
N VAL A 161 21.69 2.33 18.46
CA VAL A 161 21.20 2.35 19.85
C VAL A 161 22.22 2.96 20.82
N VAL A 162 23.52 2.91 20.50
CA VAL A 162 24.59 3.41 21.38
C VAL A 162 24.92 4.89 21.14
N LEU A 163 24.57 5.44 19.97
CA LEU A 163 24.78 6.85 19.63
C LEU A 163 23.82 7.82 20.35
N SER A 164 22.76 7.30 20.98
CA SER A 164 21.78 8.07 21.76
C SER A 164 22.17 8.27 23.24
N ASN A 165 23.41 7.99 23.64
CA ASN A 165 23.92 8.41 24.95
C ASN A 165 24.05 9.93 25.00
N PHE A 166 22.97 10.61 25.41
CA PHE A 166 22.92 12.06 25.62
C PHE A 166 23.97 12.48 26.65
N LYS A 167 25.01 13.16 26.16
CA LYS A 167 25.87 13.99 27.01
C LYS A 167 25.13 15.32 27.18
N HIS A 168 24.52 15.53 28.35
CA HIS A 168 24.07 16.86 28.77
C HIS A 168 25.27 17.79 28.95
#